data_AF-W0L9F0-F1
#
_entry.id   AF-W0L9F0-F1
#
_cell.length_a   1.000
_cell.length_b   1.000
_cell.length_c   1.000
_cell.angle_alpha   90.00
_cell.angle_beta   90.00
_cell.angle_gamma   90.00
#
_symmetry.space_group_name_H-M   'P 1'
#
loop_
_entity.id
_entity.type
_entity.pdbx_description
1 polymer ?
#
loop_
_entity_poly.entity_id
_entity_poly.type
_entity_poly.pdbx_seq_one_letter_code
_entity_poly.pdbx_strand_id
1 'polypeptide(L)'
;MSSIAHFALALVVVTILALLACRDRKSIRIRYVIQLLIIEILLAYFFLHSEAGLGFVKGFAALFDKLLGFAGQGTDFVFGGMGDKGLAFFFLKVLCPIVFISALIGILQYIKVLPFIIRIIGTVLSKVNGMGKLESFNAVSSLILGQSENFIAYKDILGKMSEKRMYTMAATAMSTVSMSIVGAYMTMLDAKYVVAALVLNMFSTFVVLSLINPYDANNEEELHLGNQHVGQSFFEMLGEYILAGFKVAIIVAAMLIGFIALIAALNGLFSIIFGLSFQEILGYFFYPFAWILGIPTHEALQVGSIMATKLVSNEFVAMMEVQKISAELSPRSLGVLSVFLVSFANFSSIGIIAGAIKGLNEHQGNVVSRFGLKLLYGSTLVSILSAAITGLVLG
;
A
#
# COMPACT_ATOMS: atom_id res chain seq x y z
N MET A 1 -9.84 2.18 27.86
CA MET A 1 -10.82 1.33 27.13
C MET A 1 -10.12 0.05 26.71
N SER A 2 -10.83 -1.10 26.69
CA SER A 2 -10.24 -2.36 26.22
C SER A 2 -9.93 -2.31 24.72
N SER A 3 -9.06 -3.20 24.25
CA SER A 3 -8.69 -3.30 22.83
C SER A 3 -9.89 -3.66 21.94
N ILE A 4 -10.80 -4.48 22.46
CA ILE A 4 -12.07 -4.80 21.81
C ILE A 4 -12.95 -3.55 21.65
N ALA A 5 -13.00 -2.67 22.66
CA ALA A 5 -13.81 -1.45 22.61
C ALA A 5 -13.24 -0.44 21.59
N HIS A 6 -11.92 -0.26 21.54
CA HIS A 6 -11.28 0.56 20.50
C HIS A 6 -11.52 0.00 19.11
N PHE A 7 -11.37 -1.31 18.93
CA PHE A 7 -11.65 -1.96 17.65
C PHE A 7 -13.10 -1.78 17.19
N ALA A 8 -14.06 -2.01 18.08
CA ALA A 8 -15.48 -1.81 17.76
C ALA A 8 -15.77 -0.35 17.38
N LEU A 9 -15.18 0.61 18.10
CA LEU A 9 -15.29 2.03 17.77
C LEU A 9 -14.66 2.34 16.40
N ALA A 10 -13.47 1.81 16.13
CA ALA A 10 -12.79 1.98 14.84
C ALA A 10 -13.63 1.43 13.68
N LEU A 11 -14.22 0.24 13.85
CA LEU A 11 -15.08 -0.36 12.85
C LEU A 11 -16.33 0.49 12.58
N VAL A 12 -16.97 1.01 13.64
CA VAL A 12 -18.12 1.92 13.51
C VAL A 12 -17.71 3.20 12.76
N VAL A 13 -16.59 3.82 13.14
CA VAL A 13 -16.11 5.06 12.52
C VAL A 13 -15.74 4.83 11.05
N VAL A 14 -14.97 3.78 10.73
CA VAL A 14 -14.63 3.42 9.34
C VAL A 14 -15.89 3.14 8.53
N THR A 15 -16.88 2.43 9.10
CA THR A 15 -18.14 2.14 8.42
C THR A 15 -18.94 3.41 8.14
N ILE A 16 -19.10 4.29 9.14
CA ILE A 16 -19.82 5.57 8.97
C ILE A 16 -19.13 6.41 7.89
N LEU A 17 -17.81 6.56 7.97
CA LEU A 17 -17.02 7.31 6.99
C LEU A 17 -17.15 6.71 5.58
N ALA A 18 -17.05 5.40 5.44
CA ALA A 18 -17.27 4.73 4.16
C ALA A 18 -18.69 4.98 3.61
N LEU A 19 -19.72 4.94 4.45
CA LEU A 19 -21.11 5.19 4.08
C LEU A 19 -21.40 6.65 3.72
N LEU A 20 -20.60 7.61 4.21
CA LEU A 20 -20.68 9.02 3.79
C LEU A 20 -20.17 9.20 2.36
N ALA A 21 -19.14 8.45 1.94
CA ALA A 21 -18.63 8.46 0.57
C ALA A 21 -19.39 7.53 -0.40
N CYS A 22 -20.28 6.69 0.12
CA CYS A 22 -21.08 5.74 -0.64
C CYS A 22 -22.20 6.41 -1.43
N ARG A 23 -22.30 6.11 -2.74
CA ARG A 23 -23.41 6.58 -3.60
C ARG A 23 -24.65 5.68 -3.53
N ASP A 24 -24.49 4.37 -3.36
CA ASP A 24 -25.60 3.42 -3.43
C ASP A 24 -25.60 2.42 -2.27
N ARG A 25 -26.19 2.83 -1.14
CA ARG A 25 -26.17 2.03 0.10
C ARG A 25 -26.97 0.73 0.01
N LYS A 26 -27.88 0.60 -0.95
CA LYS A 26 -28.75 -0.58 -1.09
C LYS A 26 -28.02 -1.78 -1.71
N SER A 27 -26.96 -1.52 -2.47
CA SER A 27 -26.17 -2.54 -3.14
C SER A 27 -25.09 -3.18 -2.25
N ILE A 28 -25.00 -2.80 -0.96
CA ILE A 28 -23.99 -3.31 -0.04
C ILE A 28 -24.29 -4.76 0.32
N ARG A 29 -23.33 -5.65 0.03
CA ARG A 29 -23.43 -7.09 0.31
C ARG A 29 -22.77 -7.43 1.65
N ILE A 30 -23.50 -7.18 2.74
CA ILE A 30 -23.00 -7.29 4.13
C ILE A 30 -22.39 -8.65 4.48
N ARG A 31 -22.88 -9.74 3.86
CA ARG A 31 -22.34 -11.09 4.04
C ARG A 31 -20.83 -11.14 3.79
N TYR A 32 -20.36 -10.54 2.70
CA TYR A 32 -18.94 -10.54 2.35
C TYR A 32 -18.13 -9.64 3.28
N VAL A 33 -18.69 -8.50 3.69
CA VAL A 33 -18.04 -7.59 4.66
C VAL A 33 -17.74 -8.32 5.97
N ILE A 34 -18.73 -9.00 6.55
CA ILE A 34 -18.55 -9.75 7.81
C ILE A 34 -17.56 -10.90 7.63
N GLN A 35 -17.70 -11.66 6.54
CA GLN A 35 -16.80 -12.77 6.24
C GLN A 35 -15.34 -12.32 6.12
N LEU A 36 -15.10 -11.21 5.42
CA LEU A 36 -13.76 -10.65 5.23
C LEU A 36 -13.18 -10.16 6.56
N LEU A 37 -13.95 -9.45 7.39
CA LEU A 37 -13.50 -9.01 8.72
C LEU A 37 -13.08 -10.18 9.61
N ILE A 38 -13.83 -11.29 9.59
CA ILE A 38 -13.46 -12.50 10.34
C ILE A 38 -12.15 -13.07 9.81
N ILE A 39 -12.00 -13.18 8.49
CA ILE A 39 -10.77 -13.68 7.86
C ILE A 39 -9.58 -12.80 8.22
N GLU A 40 -9.74 -11.48 8.22
CA GLU A 40 -8.67 -10.56 8.57
C GLU A 40 -8.22 -10.70 10.02
N ILE A 41 -9.16 -10.82 10.97
CA ILE A 41 -8.81 -11.02 12.38
C ILE A 41 -8.02 -12.32 12.55
N LEU A 42 -8.44 -13.40 11.87
CA LEU A 42 -7.72 -14.68 11.87
C LEU A 42 -6.32 -14.57 11.26
N LEU A 43 -6.19 -13.86 10.13
CA LEU A 43 -4.90 -13.65 9.47
C LEU A 43 -3.97 -12.75 10.29
N ALA A 44 -4.49 -11.69 10.90
CA ALA A 44 -3.75 -10.82 11.80
C ALA A 44 -3.22 -11.61 13.00
N TYR A 45 -4.06 -12.45 13.62
CA TYR A 45 -3.63 -13.34 14.69
C TYR A 45 -2.56 -14.34 14.22
N PHE A 46 -2.73 -14.93 13.03
CA PHE A 46 -1.75 -15.82 12.44
C PHE A 46 -0.39 -15.13 12.27
N PHE A 47 -0.31 -13.97 11.60
CA PHE A 47 0.96 -13.31 11.32
C PHE A 47 1.61 -12.62 12.52
N LEU A 48 0.84 -12.21 13.53
CA LEU A 48 1.35 -11.41 14.66
C LEU A 48 1.53 -12.20 15.96
N HIS A 49 0.84 -13.34 16.13
CA HIS A 49 0.87 -14.12 17.38
C HIS A 49 1.20 -15.60 17.19
N SER A 50 0.74 -16.25 16.12
CA SER A 50 0.95 -17.69 15.93
C SER A 50 2.42 -18.01 15.63
N GLU A 51 2.97 -19.04 16.26
CA GLU A 51 4.35 -19.51 15.99
C GLU A 51 4.56 -19.85 14.52
N ALA A 52 3.56 -20.48 13.89
CA ALA A 52 3.62 -20.85 12.48
C ALA A 52 3.65 -19.60 11.56
N GLY A 53 2.86 -18.58 11.88
CA GLY A 53 2.82 -17.35 11.10
C GLY A 53 4.07 -16.48 11.32
N LEU A 54 4.59 -16.41 12.54
CA LEU A 54 5.88 -15.78 12.82
C LEU A 54 7.04 -16.52 12.12
N GLY A 55 6.98 -17.85 12.06
CA GLY A 55 7.91 -18.68 11.27
C GLY A 55 7.85 -18.35 9.78
N PHE A 56 6.65 -18.21 9.22
CA PHE A 56 6.45 -17.78 7.83
C PHE A 56 7.03 -16.37 7.59
N VAL A 57 6.71 -15.41 8.44
CA VAL A 57 7.23 -14.03 8.36
C VAL A 57 8.75 -14.05 8.38
N LYS A 58 9.37 -14.80 9.31
CA LYS A 58 10.83 -14.89 9.42
C LYS A 58 11.45 -15.50 8.17
N GLY A 59 10.84 -16.54 7.61
CA GLY A 59 11.28 -17.14 6.34
C GLY A 59 11.18 -16.16 5.17
N PHE A 60 10.08 -15.41 5.09
CA PHE A 60 9.86 -14.39 4.07
C PHE A 60 10.84 -13.23 4.20
N ALA A 61 11.08 -12.73 5.41
CA ALA A 61 12.06 -11.68 5.69
C ALA A 61 13.48 -12.15 5.33
N ALA A 62 13.86 -13.38 5.69
CA ALA A 62 15.16 -13.95 5.34
C ALA A 62 15.35 -14.14 3.82
N LEU A 63 14.26 -14.45 3.09
CA LEU A 63 14.30 -14.47 1.63
C LEU A 63 14.60 -13.08 1.07
N PHE A 64 13.87 -12.05 1.52
CA PHE A 64 14.10 -10.68 1.08
C PHE A 64 15.49 -10.17 1.45
N ASP A 65 15.98 -10.47 2.65
CA ASP A 65 17.34 -10.13 3.08
C ASP A 65 18.41 -10.70 2.13
N LYS A 66 18.27 -11.97 1.71
CA LYS A 66 19.16 -12.56 0.70
C LYS A 66 19.05 -11.87 -0.66
N LEU A 67 17.83 -11.54 -1.10
CA LEU A 67 17.63 -10.83 -2.37
C LEU A 67 18.25 -9.43 -2.34
N LEU A 68 18.09 -8.71 -1.22
CA LEU A 68 18.75 -7.42 -0.99
C LEU A 68 20.28 -7.55 -0.96
N GLY A 69 20.80 -8.66 -0.41
CA GLY A 69 22.23 -8.98 -0.47
C GLY A 69 22.76 -9.14 -1.90
N PHE A 70 22.03 -9.82 -2.79
CA PHE A 70 22.40 -9.90 -4.21
C PHE A 70 22.33 -8.54 -4.90
N ALA A 71 21.30 -7.76 -4.62
CA ALA A 71 21.17 -6.41 -5.17
C ALA A 71 22.28 -5.47 -4.68
N GLY A 72 22.74 -5.66 -3.43
CA GLY A 72 23.86 -4.96 -2.83
C GLY A 72 25.14 -5.11 -3.64
N GLN A 73 25.46 -6.32 -4.12
CA GLN A 73 26.66 -6.57 -4.93
C GLN A 73 26.70 -5.69 -6.20
N GLY A 74 25.57 -5.56 -6.90
CA GLY A 74 25.46 -4.71 -8.08
C GLY A 74 25.60 -3.22 -7.75
N THR A 75 24.98 -2.79 -6.65
CA THR A 75 25.04 -1.39 -6.20
C THR A 75 26.46 -1.02 -5.75
N ASP A 76 27.11 -1.89 -4.97
CA ASP A 76 28.45 -1.65 -4.43
C ASP A 76 29.49 -1.64 -5.56
N PHE A 77 29.30 -2.43 -6.62
CA PHE A 77 30.13 -2.37 -7.83
C PHE A 77 30.01 -1.02 -8.55
N VAL A 78 28.78 -0.54 -8.81
CA VAL A 78 28.55 0.71 -9.56
C VAL A 78 28.98 1.95 -8.77
N PHE A 79 28.72 1.96 -7.46
CA PHE A 79 28.98 3.13 -6.60
C PHE A 79 30.23 2.98 -5.73
N GLY A 80 31.10 2.00 -6.01
CA GLY A 80 32.40 1.83 -5.37
C GLY A 80 32.35 1.67 -3.84
N GLY A 81 31.36 0.94 -3.33
CA GLY A 81 31.18 0.73 -1.88
C GLY A 81 30.85 1.99 -1.07
N MET A 82 30.35 3.05 -1.72
CA MET A 82 29.97 4.30 -1.06
C MET A 82 28.97 4.08 0.09
N GLY A 83 28.07 3.12 -0.06
CA GLY A 83 27.06 2.79 0.95
C GLY A 83 27.66 2.28 2.26
N ASP A 84 28.74 1.49 2.20
CA ASP A 84 29.42 0.94 3.39
C ASP A 84 30.18 2.01 4.17
N LYS A 85 30.50 3.13 3.51
CA LYS A 85 31.09 4.33 4.13
C LYS A 85 30.03 5.24 4.77
N GLY A 86 28.76 4.82 4.80
CA GLY A 86 27.64 5.59 5.34
C GLY A 86 27.15 6.74 4.43
N LEU A 87 27.69 6.87 3.21
CA LEU A 87 27.30 7.89 2.27
C LEU A 87 26.08 7.43 1.45
N ALA A 88 25.11 8.33 1.28
CA ALA A 88 23.89 8.07 0.51
C ALA A 88 23.17 6.75 0.88
N PHE A 89 23.25 6.35 2.17
CA PHE A 89 22.76 5.06 2.67
C PHE A 89 21.35 4.71 2.16
N PHE A 90 20.42 5.67 2.25
CA PHE A 90 19.05 5.47 1.80
C PHE A 90 18.97 5.18 0.29
N PHE A 91 19.64 5.97 -0.55
CA PHE A 91 19.62 5.73 -1.99
C PHE A 91 20.24 4.37 -2.35
N LEU A 92 21.40 4.06 -1.76
CA LEU A 92 22.18 2.87 -2.13
C LEU A 92 21.65 1.57 -1.51
N LYS A 93 21.30 1.56 -0.22
CA LYS A 93 20.88 0.32 0.47
C LYS A 93 19.36 0.13 0.50
N VAL A 94 18.56 1.17 0.19
CA VAL A 94 17.09 1.08 0.20
C VAL A 94 16.49 1.20 -1.22
N LEU A 95 16.91 2.19 -2.02
CA LEU A 95 16.30 2.42 -3.34
C LEU A 95 16.94 1.63 -4.49
N CYS A 96 18.28 1.55 -4.57
CA CYS A 96 18.94 0.78 -5.63
C CYS A 96 18.52 -0.70 -5.69
N PRO A 97 18.25 -1.40 -4.57
CA PRO A 97 17.76 -2.77 -4.62
C PRO A 97 16.44 -2.97 -5.39
N ILE A 98 15.62 -1.93 -5.54
CA ILE A 98 14.39 -1.95 -6.35
C ILE A 98 14.70 -2.38 -7.80
N VAL A 99 15.86 -2.00 -8.34
CA VAL A 99 16.29 -2.37 -9.71
C VAL A 99 16.33 -3.89 -9.88
N PHE A 100 16.95 -4.59 -8.92
CA PHE A 100 17.10 -6.03 -8.95
C PHE A 100 15.76 -6.74 -8.73
N ILE A 101 14.95 -6.27 -7.77
CA ILE A 101 13.64 -6.87 -7.53
C ILE A 101 12.71 -6.68 -8.73
N SER A 102 12.73 -5.51 -9.39
CA SER A 102 11.99 -5.28 -10.64
C SER A 102 12.45 -6.22 -11.75
N ALA A 103 13.76 -6.43 -11.92
CA ALA A 103 14.28 -7.40 -12.88
C ALA A 103 13.78 -8.83 -12.59
N LEU A 104 13.76 -9.24 -11.32
CA LEU A 104 13.24 -10.55 -10.90
C LEU A 104 11.74 -10.68 -11.19
N ILE A 105 10.95 -9.64 -10.90
CA ILE A 105 9.52 -9.59 -11.25
C ILE A 105 9.35 -9.76 -12.76
N GLY A 106 10.15 -9.05 -13.57
CA GLY A 106 10.15 -9.20 -15.03
C GLY A 106 10.44 -10.64 -15.48
N ILE A 107 11.46 -11.28 -14.92
CA ILE A 107 11.79 -12.68 -15.21
C ILE A 107 10.60 -13.59 -14.89
N LEU A 108 10.01 -13.46 -13.71
CA LEU A 108 8.86 -14.25 -13.27
C LEU A 108 7.61 -14.01 -14.14
N GLN A 109 7.45 -12.79 -14.65
CA GLN A 109 6.41 -12.42 -15.60
C GLN A 109 6.64 -13.10 -16.96
N TYR A 110 7.87 -13.04 -17.48
CA TYR A 110 8.26 -13.60 -18.77
C TYR A 110 8.08 -15.13 -18.83
N ILE A 111 8.52 -15.84 -17.79
CA ILE A 111 8.36 -17.30 -17.70
C ILE A 111 6.94 -17.74 -17.30
N LYS A 112 6.01 -16.78 -17.15
CA LYS A 112 4.59 -16.98 -16.81
C LYS A 112 4.31 -17.59 -15.43
N VAL A 113 5.30 -17.60 -14.52
CA VAL A 113 5.09 -18.01 -13.12
C VAL A 113 4.22 -16.99 -12.39
N LEU A 114 4.48 -15.69 -12.60
CA LEU A 114 3.74 -14.63 -11.93
C LEU A 114 2.26 -14.56 -12.36
N PRO A 115 1.91 -14.53 -13.66
CA PRO A 115 0.52 -14.62 -14.11
C PRO A 115 -0.21 -15.87 -13.59
N PHE A 116 0.50 -17.01 -13.49
CA PHE A 116 -0.07 -18.24 -12.96
C PHE A 116 -0.45 -18.10 -11.47
N ILE A 117 0.47 -17.58 -10.64
CA ILE A 117 0.22 -17.33 -9.22
C ILE A 117 -0.93 -16.32 -9.04
N ILE A 118 -0.90 -15.20 -9.77
CA ILE A 118 -1.94 -14.17 -9.69
C ILE A 118 -3.31 -14.77 -10.05
N ARG A 119 -3.39 -15.60 -11.09
CA ARG A 119 -4.65 -16.24 -11.50
C ARG A 119 -5.18 -17.18 -10.41
N ILE A 120 -4.33 -17.99 -9.79
CA ILE A 120 -4.76 -18.91 -8.72
C ILE A 120 -5.28 -18.12 -7.52
N ILE A 121 -4.47 -17.21 -6.99
CA ILE A 121 -4.83 -16.44 -5.79
C ILE A 121 -6.05 -15.56 -6.09
N GLY A 122 -6.09 -14.87 -7.22
CA GLY A 122 -7.23 -14.05 -7.64
C GLY A 122 -8.51 -14.86 -7.78
N THR A 123 -8.44 -16.10 -8.28
CA THR A 123 -9.61 -16.98 -8.37
C THR A 123 -10.10 -17.40 -6.98
N VAL A 124 -9.20 -17.77 -6.08
CA VAL A 124 -9.55 -18.11 -4.69
C VAL A 124 -10.18 -16.90 -4.00
N LEU A 125 -9.57 -15.72 -4.12
CA LEU A 125 -10.07 -14.49 -3.53
C LEU A 125 -11.45 -14.12 -4.07
N SER A 126 -11.69 -14.25 -5.38
CA SER A 126 -13.00 -13.94 -5.99
C SER A 126 -14.16 -14.75 -5.40
N LYS A 127 -13.89 -15.96 -4.91
CA LYS A 127 -14.89 -16.80 -4.23
C LYS A 127 -15.16 -16.37 -2.79
N VAL A 128 -14.20 -15.68 -2.17
CA VAL A 128 -14.22 -15.33 -0.75
C VAL A 128 -14.69 -13.89 -0.53
N ASN A 129 -14.25 -12.95 -1.38
CA ASN A 129 -14.48 -11.52 -1.22
C ASN A 129 -15.79 -11.01 -1.85
N GLY A 130 -16.45 -11.83 -2.66
CA GLY A 130 -17.67 -11.44 -3.39
C GLY A 130 -17.45 -10.45 -4.53
N MET A 131 -16.20 -10.09 -4.83
CA MET A 131 -15.83 -9.30 -5.99
C MET A 131 -15.60 -10.20 -7.21
N GLY A 132 -15.60 -9.59 -8.40
CA GLY A 132 -15.37 -10.31 -9.64
C GLY A 132 -13.95 -10.87 -9.73
N LYS A 133 -13.75 -11.77 -10.70
CA LYS A 133 -12.43 -12.34 -11.00
C LYS A 133 -11.42 -11.26 -11.37
N LEU A 134 -11.86 -10.23 -12.10
CA LEU A 134 -10.99 -9.15 -12.58
C LEU A 134 -10.51 -8.26 -11.42
N GLU A 135 -11.41 -7.86 -10.53
CA GLU A 135 -11.09 -7.07 -9.34
C GLU A 135 -10.18 -7.84 -8.37
N SER A 136 -10.43 -9.14 -8.21
CA SER A 136 -9.61 -10.01 -7.37
C SER A 136 -8.23 -10.26 -7.97
N PHE A 137 -8.17 -10.45 -9.30
CA PHE A 137 -6.90 -10.51 -10.03
C PHE A 137 -6.12 -9.19 -9.86
N ASN A 138 -6.81 -8.04 -9.96
CA ASN A 138 -6.23 -6.72 -9.75
C ASN A 138 -5.64 -6.49 -8.38
N ALA A 139 -6.28 -6.99 -7.32
CA ALA A 139 -5.73 -6.87 -5.98
C ALA A 139 -4.38 -7.60 -5.86
N VAL A 140 -4.30 -8.82 -6.39
CA VAL A 140 -3.07 -9.62 -6.32
C VAL A 140 -2.01 -9.05 -7.26
N SER A 141 -2.37 -8.64 -8.47
CA SER A 141 -1.42 -8.06 -9.42
C SER A 141 -0.92 -6.68 -8.98
N SER A 142 -1.75 -5.86 -8.33
CA SER A 142 -1.32 -4.57 -7.76
C SER A 142 -0.34 -4.76 -6.60
N LEU A 143 -0.60 -5.74 -5.73
CA LEU A 143 0.30 -6.08 -4.63
C LEU A 143 1.69 -6.51 -5.16
N ILE A 144 1.70 -7.22 -6.28
CA ILE A 144 2.94 -7.76 -6.84
C ILE A 144 3.68 -6.74 -7.71
N LEU A 145 2.98 -6.12 -8.67
CA LEU A 145 3.58 -5.26 -9.68
C LEU A 145 3.70 -3.80 -9.19
N GLY A 146 2.73 -3.33 -8.41
CA GLY A 146 2.65 -1.92 -7.98
C GLY A 146 1.50 -1.16 -8.61
N GLN A 147 1.33 0.10 -8.21
CA GLN A 147 0.14 0.89 -8.55
C GLN A 147 0.13 1.43 -10.00
N SER A 148 1.27 1.59 -10.65
CA SER A 148 1.38 2.08 -12.03
C SER A 148 1.45 0.94 -13.04
N GLU A 149 2.35 -0.02 -12.81
CA GLU A 149 2.70 -1.11 -13.73
C GLU A 149 1.55 -2.10 -13.89
N ASN A 150 0.78 -2.30 -12.82
CA ASN A 150 -0.39 -3.16 -12.81
C ASN A 150 -1.39 -2.83 -13.92
N PHE A 151 -1.56 -1.54 -14.29
CA PHE A 151 -2.54 -1.16 -15.30
C PHE A 151 -2.20 -1.56 -16.72
N ILE A 152 -0.92 -1.85 -16.99
CA ILE A 152 -0.47 -2.40 -18.28
C ILE A 152 -1.19 -3.72 -18.54
N ALA A 153 -1.51 -4.48 -17.49
CA ALA A 153 -2.21 -5.73 -17.62
C ALA A 153 -3.65 -5.59 -18.16
N TYR A 154 -4.23 -4.41 -18.03
CA TYR A 154 -5.60 -4.16 -18.44
C TYR A 154 -5.70 -3.32 -19.71
N LYS A 155 -4.58 -2.97 -20.35
CA LYS A 155 -4.54 -1.97 -21.44
C LYS A 155 -5.61 -2.18 -22.53
N ASP A 156 -5.84 -3.42 -22.95
CA ASP A 156 -6.75 -3.77 -24.05
C ASP A 156 -8.24 -3.72 -23.63
N ILE A 157 -8.51 -3.66 -22.33
CA ILE A 157 -9.86 -3.70 -21.76
C ILE A 157 -10.20 -2.45 -20.94
N LEU A 158 -9.23 -1.57 -20.65
CA LEU A 158 -9.45 -0.33 -19.87
C LEU A 158 -10.61 0.49 -20.42
N GLY A 159 -10.66 0.68 -21.74
CA GLY A 159 -11.71 1.47 -22.39
C GLY A 159 -13.13 0.91 -22.23
N LYS A 160 -13.27 -0.37 -21.86
CA LYS A 160 -14.56 -1.05 -21.66
C LYS A 160 -15.00 -1.10 -20.20
N MET A 161 -14.16 -0.67 -19.26
CA MET A 161 -14.52 -0.69 -17.85
C MET A 161 -15.50 0.42 -17.51
N SER A 162 -16.53 0.08 -16.71
CA SER A 162 -17.41 1.07 -16.11
C SER A 162 -16.66 1.97 -15.13
N GLU A 163 -17.19 3.17 -14.85
CA GLU A 163 -16.59 4.07 -13.85
C GLU A 163 -16.50 3.42 -12.46
N LYS A 164 -17.50 2.60 -12.09
CA LYS A 164 -17.52 1.89 -10.81
C LYS A 164 -16.37 0.88 -10.74
N ARG A 165 -16.21 0.06 -11.78
CA ARG A 165 -15.11 -0.90 -11.85
C ARG A 165 -13.76 -0.18 -11.86
N MET A 166 -13.63 0.90 -12.64
CA MET A 166 -12.39 1.67 -12.71
C MET A 166 -12.00 2.29 -11.36
N TYR A 167 -12.96 2.82 -10.60
CA TYR A 167 -12.72 3.29 -9.24
C TYR A 167 -12.20 2.17 -8.33
N THR A 168 -12.82 0.99 -8.35
CA THR A 168 -12.41 -0.16 -7.53
C THR A 168 -10.98 -0.59 -7.87
N MET A 169 -10.65 -0.68 -9.15
CA MET A 169 -9.31 -1.07 -9.61
C MET A 169 -8.24 -0.06 -9.16
N ALA A 170 -8.51 1.25 -9.33
CA ALA A 170 -7.62 2.33 -8.91
C ALA A 170 -7.45 2.41 -7.39
N ALA A 171 -8.55 2.30 -6.63
CA ALA A 171 -8.50 2.34 -5.17
C ALA A 171 -7.76 1.12 -4.60
N THR A 172 -7.92 -0.04 -5.23
CA THR A 172 -7.19 -1.26 -4.88
C THR A 172 -5.69 -1.08 -5.09
N ALA A 173 -5.30 -0.54 -6.25
CA ALA A 173 -3.89 -0.27 -6.54
C ALA A 173 -3.26 0.69 -5.50
N MET A 174 -3.96 1.77 -5.15
CA MET A 174 -3.51 2.75 -4.14
C MET A 174 -3.48 2.18 -2.71
N SER A 175 -4.36 1.23 -2.39
CA SER A 175 -4.46 0.62 -1.07
C SER A 175 -3.40 -0.47 -0.82
N THR A 176 -2.70 -0.88 -1.86
CA THR A 176 -1.62 -1.88 -1.80
C THR A 176 -0.24 -1.23 -1.91
N VAL A 177 0.81 -2.06 -1.89
CA VAL A 177 2.20 -1.67 -2.17
C VAL A 177 2.80 -2.65 -3.17
N SER A 178 3.89 -2.28 -3.85
CA SER A 178 4.59 -3.17 -4.78
C SER A 178 5.55 -4.11 -4.06
N MET A 179 5.66 -5.36 -4.49
CA MET A 179 6.68 -6.29 -4.00
C MET A 179 8.11 -5.80 -4.27
N SER A 180 8.30 -4.89 -5.23
CA SER A 180 9.61 -4.29 -5.54
C SER A 180 10.21 -3.46 -4.41
N ILE A 181 9.36 -2.92 -3.52
CA ILE A 181 9.77 -2.03 -2.43
C ILE A 181 9.55 -2.64 -1.04
N VAL A 182 8.98 -3.85 -0.95
CA VAL A 182 8.72 -4.52 0.35
C VAL A 182 10.01 -4.73 1.13
N GLY A 183 11.10 -5.12 0.46
CA GLY A 183 12.41 -5.27 1.09
C GLY A 183 12.89 -3.96 1.72
N ALA A 184 12.68 -2.83 1.06
CA ALA A 184 13.00 -1.51 1.59
C ALA A 184 12.19 -1.19 2.85
N TYR A 185 10.88 -1.47 2.88
CA TYR A 185 10.08 -1.30 4.09
C TYR A 185 10.56 -2.16 5.25
N MET A 186 11.04 -3.37 4.99
CA MET A 186 11.59 -4.25 6.03
C MET A 186 12.92 -3.78 6.62
N THR A 187 13.65 -2.90 5.93
CA THR A 187 14.80 -2.21 6.54
C THR A 187 14.38 -1.06 7.46
N MET A 188 13.12 -0.62 7.36
CA MET A 188 12.60 0.55 8.06
C MET A 188 11.67 0.20 9.21
N LEU A 189 10.89 -0.86 9.05
CA LEU A 189 9.89 -1.37 9.97
C LEU A 189 10.15 -2.86 10.24
N ASP A 190 9.62 -3.36 11.36
CA ASP A 190 9.65 -4.79 11.66
C ASP A 190 8.91 -5.58 10.56
N ALA A 191 9.58 -6.59 9.99
CA ALA A 191 9.08 -7.40 8.91
C ALA A 191 7.72 -8.06 9.21
N LYS A 192 7.42 -8.38 10.48
CA LYS A 192 6.11 -8.94 10.83
C LYS A 192 4.96 -7.98 10.58
N TYR A 193 5.16 -6.69 10.83
CA TYR A 193 4.15 -5.68 10.58
C TYR A 193 4.04 -5.39 9.08
N VAL A 194 5.16 -5.40 8.35
CA VAL A 194 5.14 -5.26 6.88
C VAL A 194 4.36 -6.40 6.24
N VAL A 195 4.72 -7.66 6.51
CA VAL A 195 4.04 -8.84 5.93
C VAL A 195 2.56 -8.89 6.32
N ALA A 196 2.25 -8.63 7.60
CA ALA A 196 0.85 -8.56 8.03
C ALA A 196 0.10 -7.48 7.27
N ALA A 197 0.67 -6.28 7.11
CA ALA A 197 0.03 -5.18 6.41
C ALA A 197 -0.23 -5.48 4.93
N LEU A 198 0.70 -6.15 4.23
CA LEU A 198 0.51 -6.56 2.83
C LEU A 198 -0.78 -7.37 2.65
N VAL A 199 -0.97 -8.35 3.53
CA VAL A 199 -2.12 -9.25 3.49
C VAL A 199 -3.37 -8.54 3.97
N LEU A 200 -3.33 -7.88 5.13
CA LEU A 200 -4.49 -7.20 5.71
C LEU A 200 -5.01 -6.08 4.80
N ASN A 201 -4.14 -5.25 4.23
CA ASN A 201 -4.57 -4.19 3.33
C ASN A 201 -5.31 -4.73 2.10
N MET A 202 -4.92 -5.90 1.58
CA MET A 202 -5.64 -6.52 0.47
C MET A 202 -7.09 -6.89 0.84
N PHE A 203 -7.31 -7.46 2.03
CA PHE A 203 -8.67 -7.79 2.49
C PHE A 203 -9.45 -6.54 2.91
N SER A 204 -8.81 -5.58 3.56
CA SER A 204 -9.42 -4.34 4.04
C SER A 204 -9.85 -3.48 2.85
N THR A 205 -9.10 -3.55 1.75
CA THR A 205 -9.51 -2.99 0.45
C THR A 205 -10.87 -3.53 0.04
N PHE A 206 -11.07 -4.86 0.07
CA PHE A 206 -12.36 -5.44 -0.32
C PHE A 206 -13.49 -5.04 0.64
N VAL A 207 -13.22 -4.96 1.94
CA VAL A 207 -14.21 -4.50 2.94
C VAL A 207 -14.63 -3.06 2.65
N VAL A 208 -13.67 -2.15 2.58
CA VAL A 208 -13.93 -0.71 2.41
C VAL A 208 -14.56 -0.42 1.04
N LEU A 209 -14.10 -1.07 -0.03
CA LEU A 209 -14.68 -0.87 -1.37
C LEU A 209 -16.08 -1.46 -1.49
N SER A 210 -16.39 -2.56 -0.79
CA SER A 210 -17.76 -3.08 -0.70
C SER A 210 -18.72 -2.11 0.00
N LEU A 211 -18.21 -1.17 0.80
CA LEU A 211 -18.98 -0.11 1.46
C LEU A 211 -19.03 1.18 0.63
N ILE A 212 -17.90 1.64 0.08
CA ILE A 212 -17.79 2.94 -0.62
C ILE A 212 -18.30 2.88 -2.07
N ASN A 213 -18.11 1.75 -2.74
CA ASN A 213 -18.46 1.55 -4.14
C ASN A 213 -19.10 0.18 -4.36
N PRO A 214 -20.27 -0.08 -3.76
CA PRO A 214 -20.97 -1.35 -3.94
C PRO A 214 -21.52 -1.49 -5.37
N TYR A 215 -21.19 -2.61 -6.01
CA TYR A 215 -21.82 -3.11 -7.22
C TYR A 215 -21.68 -4.64 -7.30
N ASP A 216 -22.48 -5.27 -8.15
CA ASP A 216 -22.33 -6.67 -8.49
C ASP A 216 -21.45 -6.81 -9.73
N ALA A 217 -20.27 -7.39 -9.56
CA ALA A 217 -19.33 -7.62 -10.65
C ALA A 217 -19.83 -8.66 -11.66
N ASN A 218 -20.84 -9.47 -11.33
CA ASN A 218 -21.46 -10.41 -12.26
C ASN A 218 -22.37 -9.71 -13.29
N ASN A 219 -22.82 -8.49 -12.99
CA ASN A 219 -23.65 -7.69 -13.91
C ASN A 219 -22.80 -6.88 -14.89
N GLU A 220 -21.48 -6.90 -14.73
CA GLU A 220 -20.53 -6.26 -15.63
C GLU A 220 -20.05 -7.25 -16.68
N GLU A 221 -19.68 -6.76 -17.87
CA GLU A 221 -19.13 -7.62 -18.93
C GLU A 221 -17.91 -8.40 -18.44
N GLU A 222 -17.85 -9.70 -18.78
CA GLU A 222 -16.67 -10.53 -18.51
C GLU A 222 -15.57 -10.13 -19.49
N LEU A 223 -14.61 -9.36 -18.98
CA LEU A 223 -13.47 -8.89 -19.76
C LEU A 223 -12.33 -9.91 -19.65
N HIS A 224 -11.96 -10.52 -20.77
CA HIS A 224 -10.81 -11.40 -20.84
C HIS A 224 -9.53 -10.61 -21.04
N LEU A 225 -8.53 -10.87 -20.20
CA LEU A 225 -7.19 -10.32 -20.37
C LEU A 225 -6.53 -10.94 -21.59
N GLY A 226 -6.04 -10.10 -22.50
CA GLY A 226 -5.21 -10.56 -23.63
C GLY A 226 -3.89 -11.19 -23.16
N ASN A 227 -3.24 -11.95 -24.03
CA ASN A 227 -1.88 -12.42 -23.79
C ASN A 227 -0.91 -11.23 -23.90
N GLN A 228 -0.44 -10.73 -22.76
CA GLN A 228 0.30 -9.46 -22.68
C GLN A 228 1.74 -9.47 -23.19
N HIS A 229 2.29 -10.62 -23.60
CA HIS A 229 3.69 -10.71 -24.04
C HIS A 229 3.85 -11.69 -25.21
N VAL A 230 3.12 -11.46 -26.31
CA VAL A 230 3.39 -12.20 -27.55
C VAL A 230 4.51 -11.48 -28.29
N GLY A 231 5.73 -12.01 -28.24
CA GLY A 231 6.84 -11.61 -29.12
C GLY A 231 8.04 -10.89 -28.48
N GLN A 232 7.99 -10.56 -27.19
CA GLN A 232 9.13 -9.93 -26.51
C GLN A 232 10.26 -10.95 -26.27
N SER A 233 11.52 -10.55 -26.47
CA SER A 233 12.68 -11.40 -26.14
C SER A 233 13.03 -11.33 -24.64
N PHE A 234 13.71 -12.35 -24.11
CA PHE A 234 14.12 -12.38 -22.70
C PHE A 234 14.96 -11.16 -22.29
N PHE A 235 15.95 -10.78 -23.10
CA PHE A 235 16.85 -9.66 -22.80
C PHE A 235 16.17 -8.30 -22.98
N GLU A 236 15.23 -8.18 -23.92
CA GLU A 236 14.39 -6.99 -24.08
C GLU A 236 13.54 -6.77 -22.82
N MET A 237 12.83 -7.80 -22.36
CA MET A 237 12.07 -7.76 -21.11
C MET A 237 12.97 -7.41 -19.92
N LEU A 238 14.12 -8.08 -19.80
CA LEU A 238 15.04 -7.87 -18.69
C LEU A 238 15.55 -6.43 -18.64
N GLY A 239 15.96 -5.88 -19.80
CA GLY A 239 16.40 -4.49 -19.91
C GLY A 239 15.30 -3.49 -19.54
N GLU A 240 14.07 -3.71 -20.01
CA GLU A 240 12.92 -2.86 -19.66
C GLU A 240 12.64 -2.84 -18.16
N TYR A 241 12.61 -4.00 -17.49
CA TYR A 241 12.33 -4.08 -16.06
C TYR A 241 13.47 -3.55 -15.19
N ILE A 242 14.73 -3.70 -15.61
CA ILE A 242 15.89 -3.07 -14.95
C ILE A 242 15.75 -1.54 -15.02
N LEU A 243 15.50 -0.99 -16.20
CA LEU A 243 15.34 0.46 -16.39
C LEU A 243 14.09 1.00 -15.67
N ALA A 244 12.99 0.24 -15.68
CA ALA A 244 11.79 0.58 -14.93
C ALA A 244 12.07 0.64 -13.43
N GLY A 245 12.75 -0.37 -12.86
CA GLY A 245 13.15 -0.36 -11.46
C GLY A 245 14.05 0.81 -11.10
N PHE A 246 15.02 1.16 -11.96
CA PHE A 246 15.90 2.32 -11.73
C PHE A 246 15.13 3.63 -11.81
N LYS A 247 14.20 3.76 -12.76
CA LYS A 247 13.30 4.90 -12.85
C LYS A 247 12.46 5.05 -11.58
N VAL A 248 11.93 3.96 -11.03
CA VAL A 248 11.19 3.98 -9.75
C VAL A 248 12.10 4.49 -8.62
N ALA A 249 13.32 3.97 -8.49
CA ALA A 249 14.28 4.42 -7.48
C ALA A 249 14.57 5.94 -7.57
N ILE A 250 14.79 6.47 -8.77
CA ILE A 250 15.02 7.90 -9.00
C ILE A 250 13.78 8.74 -8.71
N ILE A 251 12.59 8.28 -9.10
CA ILE A 251 11.33 8.96 -8.78
C ILE A 251 11.17 9.05 -7.26
N VAL A 252 11.34 7.95 -6.53
CA VAL A 252 11.23 7.95 -5.07
C VAL A 252 12.26 8.91 -4.45
N ALA A 253 13.52 8.89 -4.89
CA ALA A 253 14.53 9.82 -4.41
C ALA A 253 14.15 11.29 -4.63
N ALA A 254 13.70 11.65 -5.84
CA ALA A 254 13.28 13.01 -6.17
C ALA A 254 12.07 13.46 -5.33
N MET A 255 11.09 12.56 -5.15
CA MET A 255 9.90 12.82 -4.35
C MET A 255 10.26 13.07 -2.88
N LEU A 256 11.18 12.29 -2.31
CA LEU A 256 11.64 12.48 -0.94
C LEU A 256 12.36 13.82 -0.76
N ILE A 257 13.26 14.18 -1.67
CA ILE A 257 13.96 15.47 -1.63
C ILE A 257 12.94 16.62 -1.63
N GLY A 258 11.98 16.58 -2.56
CA GLY A 258 10.96 17.62 -2.70
C GLY A 258 10.03 17.72 -1.49
N PHE A 259 9.43 16.61 -1.07
CA PHE A 259 8.45 16.61 0.02
C PHE A 259 9.05 16.91 1.38
N ILE A 260 10.26 16.40 1.69
CA ILE A 260 10.93 16.70 2.96
C ILE A 260 11.26 18.19 3.03
N ALA A 261 11.77 18.78 1.94
CA ALA A 261 12.05 20.21 1.89
C ALA A 261 10.77 21.05 2.02
N LEU A 262 9.69 20.64 1.35
CA LEU A 262 8.40 21.33 1.43
C LEU A 262 7.79 21.26 2.84
N ILE A 263 7.80 20.09 3.47
CA ILE A 263 7.31 19.92 4.85
C ILE A 263 8.15 20.78 5.81
N ALA A 264 9.48 20.78 5.66
CA ALA A 264 10.35 21.62 6.49
C ALA A 264 10.04 23.12 6.32
N ALA A 265 9.82 23.58 5.09
CA ALA A 265 9.44 24.97 4.81
C ALA A 265 8.06 25.31 5.40
N LEU A 266 7.07 24.42 5.25
CA LEU A 266 5.75 24.59 5.84
C LEU A 266 5.80 24.59 7.37
N ASN A 267 6.58 23.71 7.98
CA ASN A 267 6.78 23.71 9.42
C ASN A 267 7.35 25.05 9.90
N GLY A 268 8.41 25.55 9.25
CA GLY A 268 8.98 26.86 9.59
C GLY A 268 7.97 28.01 9.48
N LEU A 269 7.19 28.04 8.38
CA LEU A 269 6.17 29.06 8.17
C LEU A 269 5.06 29.00 9.22
N PHE A 270 4.52 27.80 9.48
CA PHE A 270 3.44 27.63 10.43
C PHE A 270 3.90 27.89 11.87
N SER A 271 5.12 27.50 12.23
CA SER A 271 5.69 27.81 13.55
C SER A 271 5.79 29.31 13.80
N ILE A 272 6.09 30.12 12.77
CA ILE A 272 6.10 31.59 12.88
C ILE A 272 4.69 32.16 13.04
N ILE A 273 3.71 31.66 12.28
CA ILE A 273 2.35 32.23 12.23
C ILE A 273 1.50 31.77 13.42
N PHE A 274 1.58 30.49 13.78
CA PHE A 274 0.68 29.82 14.72
C PHE A 274 1.38 29.33 15.99
N GLY A 275 2.71 29.40 16.08
CA GLY A 275 3.49 28.82 17.17
C GLY A 275 3.57 27.29 17.14
N LEU A 276 3.00 26.64 16.12
CA LEU A 276 2.96 25.19 15.91
C LEU A 276 3.44 24.87 14.50
N SER A 277 4.15 23.76 14.34
CA SER A 277 4.53 23.25 13.03
C SER A 277 3.31 22.76 12.23
N PHE A 278 3.45 22.72 10.91
CA PHE A 278 2.42 22.19 10.02
C PHE A 278 2.07 20.73 10.36
N GLN A 279 3.09 19.92 10.68
CA GLN A 279 2.90 18.53 11.10
C GLN A 279 2.12 18.40 12.41
N GLU A 280 2.35 19.26 13.41
CA GLU A 280 1.59 19.25 14.67
C GLU A 280 0.10 19.56 14.44
N ILE A 281 -0.20 20.54 13.58
CA ILE A 281 -1.59 20.89 13.23
C ILE A 281 -2.30 19.72 12.56
N LEU A 282 -1.63 19.07 11.61
CA LEU A 282 -2.15 17.84 11.01
C LEU A 282 -2.27 16.70 12.02
N GLY A 283 -1.35 16.65 12.98
CA GLY A 283 -1.38 15.73 14.11
C GLY A 283 -2.64 15.87 14.94
N TYR A 284 -3.10 17.09 15.24
CA TYR A 284 -4.36 17.32 15.94
C TYR A 284 -5.58 16.83 15.14
N PHE A 285 -5.54 16.92 13.82
CA PHE A 285 -6.60 16.37 12.97
C PHE A 285 -6.60 14.84 12.95
N PHE A 286 -5.42 14.20 12.93
CA PHE A 286 -5.29 12.75 12.95
C PHE A 286 -5.32 12.13 14.35
N TYR A 287 -5.21 12.94 15.41
CA TYR A 287 -5.24 12.51 16.81
C TYR A 287 -6.46 11.63 17.14
N PRO A 288 -7.71 12.00 16.78
CA PRO A 288 -8.86 11.17 17.10
C PRO A 288 -8.77 9.79 16.43
N PHE A 289 -8.25 9.73 15.21
CA PHE A 289 -8.05 8.47 14.50
C PHE A 289 -6.99 7.61 15.17
N ALA A 290 -5.84 8.19 15.54
CA ALA A 290 -4.81 7.47 16.29
C ALA A 290 -5.36 6.91 17.61
N TRP A 291 -6.10 7.71 18.37
CA TRP A 291 -6.72 7.29 19.62
C TRP A 291 -7.75 6.17 19.41
N ILE A 292 -8.60 6.27 18.38
CA ILE A 292 -9.58 5.23 18.02
C ILE A 292 -8.89 3.89 17.69
N LEU A 293 -7.68 3.92 17.13
CA LEU A 293 -6.87 2.72 16.86
C LEU A 293 -6.28 2.08 18.13
N GLY A 294 -6.55 2.64 19.31
CA GLY A 294 -6.09 2.13 20.60
C GLY A 294 -4.69 2.60 20.98
N ILE A 295 -4.19 3.68 20.36
CA ILE A 295 -2.92 4.31 20.73
C ILE A 295 -3.12 5.11 22.03
N PRO A 296 -2.21 5.00 23.02
CA PRO A 296 -2.27 5.77 24.25
C PRO A 296 -2.34 7.29 23.99
N THR A 297 -3.10 8.02 24.80
CA THR A 297 -3.36 9.46 24.61
C THR A 297 -2.09 10.32 24.55
N HIS A 298 -1.03 9.93 25.26
CA HIS A 298 0.26 10.64 25.26
C HIS A 298 1.09 10.40 23.99
N GLU A 299 0.85 9.29 23.28
CA GLU A 299 1.50 8.97 22.00
C GLU A 299 0.64 9.40 20.80
N ALA A 300 -0.68 9.51 20.98
CA ALA A 300 -1.65 9.68 19.89
C ALA A 300 -1.42 10.94 19.04
N LEU A 301 -0.90 12.04 19.61
CA LEU A 301 -0.59 13.24 18.83
C LEU A 301 0.61 13.00 17.90
N GLN A 302 1.68 12.42 18.44
CA GLN A 302 2.90 12.11 17.69
C GLN A 302 2.61 11.08 16.58
N VAL A 303 1.83 10.03 16.90
CA VAL A 303 1.40 9.06 15.90
C VAL A 303 0.46 9.70 14.87
N GLY A 304 -0.47 10.54 15.30
CA GLY A 304 -1.35 11.28 14.40
C GLY A 304 -0.57 12.15 13.40
N SER A 305 0.48 12.84 13.85
CA SER A 305 1.34 13.63 12.97
C SER A 305 1.99 12.77 11.89
N ILE A 306 2.53 11.60 12.24
CA ILE A 306 3.15 10.67 11.27
C ILE A 306 2.12 10.08 10.31
N MET A 307 0.94 9.72 10.82
CA MET A 307 -0.17 9.27 9.97
C MET A 307 -0.51 10.34 8.92
N ALA A 308 -0.50 11.61 9.31
CA ALA A 308 -0.73 12.71 8.40
C ALA A 308 0.44 12.94 7.43
N THR A 309 1.70 12.85 7.91
CA THR A 309 2.91 12.93 7.08
C THR A 309 2.79 11.99 5.88
N LYS A 310 2.34 10.74 6.11
CA LYS A 310 2.11 9.76 5.05
C LYS A 310 1.19 10.29 3.95
N LEU A 311 0.04 10.87 4.31
CA LEU A 311 -0.94 11.33 3.33
C LEU A 311 -0.42 12.51 2.51
N VAL A 312 0.21 13.49 3.17
CA VAL A 312 0.66 14.74 2.53
C VAL A 312 1.96 14.60 1.76
N SER A 313 2.80 13.63 2.13
CA SER A 313 4.03 13.30 1.42
C SER A 313 3.96 11.90 0.84
N ASN A 314 4.52 10.91 1.55
CA ASN A 314 4.46 9.51 1.22
C ASN A 314 4.83 8.66 2.44
N GLU A 315 4.68 7.36 2.29
CA GLU A 315 4.94 6.37 3.32
C GLU A 315 6.42 6.22 3.68
N PHE A 316 7.35 6.46 2.77
CA PHE A 316 8.78 6.43 3.08
C PHE A 316 9.17 7.55 4.05
N VAL A 317 8.71 8.80 3.82
CA VAL A 317 8.97 9.91 4.76
C VAL A 317 8.43 9.56 6.14
N ALA A 318 7.19 9.07 6.21
CA ALA A 318 6.56 8.71 7.47
C ALA A 318 7.29 7.57 8.19
N MET A 319 7.75 6.53 7.48
CA MET A 319 8.52 5.44 8.07
C MET A 319 9.89 5.91 8.60
N MET A 320 10.54 6.87 7.93
CA MET A 320 11.77 7.48 8.46
C MET A 320 11.52 8.26 9.76
N GLU A 321 10.36 8.90 9.90
CA GLU A 321 9.97 9.55 11.16
C GLU A 321 9.75 8.52 12.27
N VAL A 322 9.09 7.39 11.96
CA VAL A 322 8.91 6.28 12.90
C VAL A 322 10.25 5.78 13.43
N GLN A 323 11.26 5.59 12.57
CA GLN A 323 12.57 5.11 13.02
C GLN A 323 13.19 6.02 14.09
N LYS A 324 13.05 7.34 13.94
CA LYS A 324 13.63 8.33 14.87
C LYS A 324 13.00 8.27 16.27
N ILE A 325 11.72 7.91 16.35
CA ILE A 325 10.93 7.94 17.59
C ILE A 325 10.55 6.54 18.08
N SER A 326 11.02 5.48 17.41
CA SER A 326 10.61 4.10 17.65
C SER A 326 10.86 3.64 19.10
N ALA A 327 11.88 4.18 19.76
CA ALA A 327 12.21 3.90 21.15
C ALA A 327 11.27 4.59 22.16
N GLU A 328 10.53 5.62 21.74
CA GLU A 328 9.60 6.39 22.56
C GLU A 328 8.17 5.82 22.52
N LEU A 329 7.85 5.02 21.49
CA LEU A 329 6.53 4.43 21.29
C LEU A 329 6.42 3.06 21.94
N SER A 330 5.25 2.78 22.51
CA SER A 330 4.91 1.42 22.95
C SER A 330 4.95 0.42 21.79
N PRO A 331 5.30 -0.87 22.03
CA PRO A 331 5.33 -1.90 20.99
C PRO A 331 4.02 -2.04 20.22
N ARG A 332 2.89 -1.82 20.90
CA ARG A 332 1.55 -1.81 20.32
C ARG A 332 1.39 -0.66 19.33
N SER A 333 1.70 0.58 19.74
CA SER A 333 1.58 1.75 18.88
C SER A 333 2.50 1.66 17.67
N LEU A 334 3.72 1.15 17.86
CA LEU A 334 4.64 0.90 16.76
C LEU A 334 4.05 -0.10 15.76
N GLY A 335 3.43 -1.19 16.22
CA GLY A 335 2.77 -2.16 15.34
C GLY A 335 1.57 -1.60 14.59
N VAL A 336 0.67 -0.90 15.28
CA VAL A 336 -0.51 -0.23 14.69
C VAL A 336 -0.08 0.79 13.63
N LEU A 337 0.87 1.66 13.96
CA LEU A 337 1.40 2.67 13.05
C LEU A 337 2.12 2.03 11.86
N SER A 338 2.94 1.00 12.09
CA SER A 338 3.63 0.29 11.01
C SER A 338 2.64 -0.26 9.98
N VAL A 339 1.55 -0.90 10.43
CA VAL A 339 0.53 -1.43 9.52
C VAL A 339 -0.23 -0.33 8.79
N PHE A 340 -0.54 0.78 9.47
CA PHE A 340 -1.15 1.95 8.83
C PHE A 340 -0.28 2.52 7.69
N LEU A 341 1.04 2.54 7.86
CA LEU A 341 1.96 3.16 6.91
C LEU A 341 2.16 2.36 5.62
N VAL A 342 1.98 1.04 5.62
CA VAL A 342 2.30 0.16 4.47
C VAL A 342 1.19 0.18 3.42
N SER A 343 0.95 1.32 2.78
CA SER A 343 0.15 1.44 1.55
C SER A 343 0.55 2.69 0.77
N PHE A 344 0.27 2.72 -0.52
CA PHE A 344 0.48 3.90 -1.36
C PHE A 344 -0.56 5.01 -1.15
N ALA A 345 -1.39 4.97 -0.12
CA ALA A 345 -2.43 5.97 0.13
C ALA A 345 -1.84 7.34 0.51
N ASN A 346 -1.57 8.18 -0.49
CA ASN A 346 -1.09 9.55 -0.36
C ASN A 346 -1.52 10.41 -1.58
N PHE A 347 -1.37 11.73 -1.50
CA PHE A 347 -1.79 12.63 -2.59
C PHE A 347 -1.01 12.39 -3.90
N SER A 348 0.27 12.03 -3.82
CA SER A 348 1.09 11.80 -5.02
C SER A 348 0.63 10.58 -5.83
N SER A 349 0.14 9.55 -5.15
CA SER A 349 -0.38 8.32 -5.77
C SER A 349 -1.61 8.56 -6.65
N ILE A 350 -2.39 9.60 -6.39
CA ILE A 350 -3.48 10.01 -7.29
C ILE A 350 -2.91 10.32 -8.68
N GLY A 351 -1.85 11.13 -8.73
CA GLY A 351 -1.19 11.52 -9.98
C GLY A 351 -0.50 10.34 -10.67
N ILE A 352 0.14 9.46 -9.90
CA ILE A 352 0.81 8.27 -10.44
C ILE A 352 -0.19 7.33 -11.11
N ILE A 353 -1.29 6.99 -10.42
CA ILE A 353 -2.29 6.07 -10.95
C ILE A 353 -3.04 6.70 -12.13
N ALA A 354 -3.49 7.95 -11.98
CA ALA A 354 -4.18 8.65 -13.07
C ALA A 354 -3.28 8.81 -14.30
N GLY A 355 -2.00 9.15 -14.12
CA GLY A 355 -1.02 9.27 -15.20
C GLY A 355 -0.73 7.94 -15.89
N ALA A 356 -0.54 6.86 -15.12
CA ALA A 356 -0.33 5.52 -15.67
C ALA A 356 -1.51 5.05 -16.52
N ILE A 357 -2.74 5.23 -16.02
CA ILE A 357 -3.96 4.88 -16.76
C ILE A 357 -4.13 5.80 -17.97
N LYS A 358 -3.88 7.11 -17.84
CA LYS A 358 -3.97 8.08 -18.94
C LYS A 358 -3.02 7.73 -20.09
N GLY A 359 -1.82 7.24 -19.78
CA GLY A 359 -0.85 6.79 -20.77
C GLY A 359 -1.30 5.56 -21.57
N LEU A 360 -2.24 4.77 -21.05
CA LEU A 360 -2.80 3.59 -21.72
C LEU A 360 -4.17 3.88 -22.36
N ASN A 361 -4.98 4.70 -21.70
CA ASN A 361 -6.29 5.14 -22.13
C ASN A 361 -6.62 6.51 -21.54
N GLU A 362 -6.64 7.53 -22.39
CA GLU A 362 -6.78 8.92 -21.96
C GLU A 362 -8.11 9.18 -21.23
N HIS A 363 -9.21 8.65 -21.77
CA HIS A 363 -10.55 8.81 -21.20
C HIS A 363 -10.61 8.26 -19.77
N GLN A 364 -10.14 7.03 -19.55
CA GLN A 364 -10.14 6.40 -18.22
C GLN A 364 -9.19 7.10 -17.24
N GLY A 365 -8.05 7.62 -17.70
CA GLY A 365 -7.17 8.43 -16.86
C GLY A 365 -7.87 9.69 -16.33
N ASN A 366 -8.70 10.33 -17.16
CA ASN A 366 -9.51 11.48 -16.75
C ASN A 366 -10.64 11.06 -15.77
N VAL A 367 -11.27 9.90 -15.97
CA VAL A 367 -12.26 9.34 -15.02
C VAL A 367 -11.64 9.15 -13.63
N VAL A 368 -10.46 8.51 -13.56
CA VAL A 368 -9.74 8.27 -12.31
C VAL A 368 -9.35 9.58 -11.63
N SER A 369 -8.86 10.55 -12.40
CA SER A 369 -8.51 11.89 -11.89
C SER A 369 -9.69 12.57 -11.18
N ARG A 370 -10.92 12.46 -11.72
CA ARG A 370 -12.13 13.05 -11.13
C ARG A 370 -12.46 12.47 -9.76
N PHE A 371 -12.13 11.21 -9.51
CA PHE A 371 -12.34 10.56 -8.21
C PHE A 371 -11.10 10.62 -7.30
N GLY A 372 -10.04 11.36 -7.65
CA GLY A 372 -8.75 11.36 -6.92
C GLY A 372 -8.86 11.50 -5.40
N LEU A 373 -9.61 12.49 -4.91
CA LEU A 373 -9.82 12.66 -3.47
C LEU A 373 -10.60 11.51 -2.83
N LYS A 374 -11.58 10.96 -3.56
CA LYS A 374 -12.35 9.80 -3.12
C LYS A 374 -11.49 8.51 -3.11
N LEU A 375 -10.51 8.40 -4.00
CA LEU A 375 -9.53 7.30 -4.03
C LEU A 375 -8.63 7.36 -2.80
N LEU A 376 -8.05 8.53 -2.52
CA LEU A 376 -7.22 8.74 -1.35
C LEU A 376 -8.00 8.47 -0.06
N TYR A 377 -9.20 9.05 0.06
CA TYR A 377 -10.08 8.84 1.20
C TYR A 377 -10.38 7.37 1.46
N GLY A 378 -10.80 6.62 0.43
CA GLY A 378 -11.08 5.19 0.56
C GLY A 378 -9.83 4.39 0.94
N SER A 379 -8.69 4.70 0.32
CA SER A 379 -7.43 3.99 0.59
C SER A 379 -6.86 4.29 1.98
N THR A 380 -7.09 5.50 2.51
CA THR A 380 -6.77 5.82 3.91
C THR A 380 -7.66 5.03 4.87
N LEU A 381 -8.97 4.90 4.59
CA LEU A 381 -9.85 4.07 5.41
C LEU A 381 -9.43 2.60 5.42
N VAL A 382 -8.88 2.08 4.31
CA VAL A 382 -8.26 0.74 4.28
C VAL A 382 -7.10 0.65 5.27
N SER A 383 -6.18 1.61 5.24
CA SER A 383 -5.06 1.65 6.20
C SER A 383 -5.52 1.75 7.66
N ILE A 384 -6.58 2.53 7.94
CA ILE A 384 -7.17 2.63 9.28
C ILE A 384 -7.76 1.29 9.70
N LEU A 385 -8.49 0.60 8.82
CA LEU A 385 -9.10 -0.71 9.13
C LEU A 385 -8.04 -1.76 9.46
N SER A 386 -7.01 -1.91 8.61
CA SER A 386 -5.90 -2.85 8.85
C SER A 386 -5.16 -2.55 10.16
N ALA A 387 -4.95 -1.26 10.45
CA ALA A 387 -4.32 -0.84 11.70
C ALA A 387 -5.21 -1.11 12.92
N ALA A 388 -6.52 -0.97 12.79
CA ALA A 388 -7.47 -1.27 13.86
C ALA A 388 -7.48 -2.77 14.20
N ILE A 389 -7.48 -3.63 13.17
CA ILE A 389 -7.40 -5.09 13.32
C ILE A 389 -6.08 -5.49 13.98
N THR A 390 -4.98 -4.84 13.58
CA THR A 390 -3.68 -5.03 14.22
C THR A 390 -3.71 -4.61 15.69
N GLY A 391 -4.30 -3.46 16.00
CA GLY A 391 -4.45 -2.94 17.36
C GLY A 391 -5.36 -3.77 18.26
N LEU A 392 -6.30 -4.52 17.68
CA LEU A 392 -7.09 -5.53 18.38
C LEU A 392 -6.23 -6.73 18.80
N VAL A 393 -5.44 -7.25 17.86
CA VAL A 393 -4.64 -8.47 18.05
C VAL A 393 -3.43 -8.23 18.95
N LEU A 394 -2.80 -7.05 18.89
CA LEU A 394 -1.66 -6.68 19.73
C LEU A 394 -2.04 -6.20 21.14
N GLY A 395 -3.33 -6.06 21.45
CA GLY A 395 -3.82 -5.34 22.61
C GLY A 395 -4.51 -6.19 23.66
#